data_AF-A0AAU5Q342-F1
#
_entry.id   AF-A0AAU5Q342-F1
#
_cell.length_a   1.000
_cell.length_b   1.000
_cell.length_c   1.000
_cell.angle_alpha   90.00
_cell.angle_beta   90.00
_cell.angle_gamma   90.00
#
_symmetry.space_group_name_H-M   'P 1'
#
loop_
_entity.id
_entity.type
_entity.pdbx_description
1 polymer ?
#
loop_
_entity_poly.entity_id
_entity_poly.type
_entity_poly.pdbx_seq_one_letter_code
_entity_poly.pdbx_strand_id
1 'polypeptide(L)'
;MVTPARRTERRRRGRGLPTVERLTAFRDTIAERVHTHIGNIAAVGVGAPAQLTVVANHLLLALINHEYQHDQWISEVRADKLGLALSCDLASDCISRVEGFLVCNPYA
;
A
#
# COMPACT_ATOMS: atom_id res chain seq x y z
N MET A 1 30.78 -32.09 21.77
CA MET A 1 30.87 -30.69 22.23
C MET A 1 30.55 -29.80 21.04
N VAL A 2 29.31 -29.32 20.92
CA VAL A 2 28.82 -28.53 19.77
C VAL A 2 28.78 -27.07 20.19
N THR A 3 29.49 -26.23 19.46
CA THR A 3 29.60 -24.78 19.68
C THR A 3 28.21 -24.10 19.69
N PRO A 4 27.87 -23.29 20.71
CA PRO A 4 26.52 -22.71 20.85
C PRO A 4 26.25 -21.50 19.94
N ALA A 5 27.18 -21.15 19.05
CA ALA A 5 27.10 -19.94 18.22
C ALA A 5 26.03 -19.98 17.09
N ARG A 6 25.42 -21.14 16.79
CA ARG A 6 24.39 -21.23 15.73
C ARG A 6 22.96 -20.91 16.18
N ARG A 7 22.72 -20.65 17.47
CA ARG A 7 21.35 -20.41 18.00
C ARG A 7 20.92 -18.94 17.99
N THR A 8 21.85 -18.01 17.78
CA THR A 8 21.62 -16.56 17.86
C THR A 8 21.20 -15.91 16.53
N GLU A 9 21.49 -16.53 15.40
CA GLU A 9 21.23 -15.93 14.08
C GLU A 9 19.79 -16.14 13.57
N ARG A 10 19.08 -17.16 14.08
CA ARG A 10 17.66 -17.42 13.77
C ARG A 10 16.67 -16.47 14.47
N ARG A 11 17.14 -15.47 15.20
CA ARG A 11 16.33 -14.64 16.12
C ARG A 11 16.18 -13.16 15.71
N ARG A 12 16.42 -12.83 14.43
CA ARG A 12 16.07 -11.53 13.82
C ARG A 12 14.95 -11.65 12.78
N ARG A 13 13.89 -12.39 13.10
CA ARG A 13 12.62 -12.37 12.34
C ARG A 13 11.57 -11.70 13.23
N GLY A 14 11.11 -10.49 12.86
CA GLY A 14 9.90 -9.86 13.43
C GLY A 14 10.00 -9.21 14.83
N ARG A 15 11.17 -9.11 15.48
CA ARG A 15 11.27 -8.42 16.78
C ARG A 15 11.19 -6.91 16.59
N GLY A 16 10.11 -6.30 17.09
CA GLY A 16 9.88 -4.86 17.05
C GLY A 16 8.92 -4.38 15.96
N LEU A 17 8.33 -5.28 15.17
CA LEU A 17 7.25 -4.90 14.26
C LEU A 17 5.98 -4.57 15.05
N PRO A 18 5.20 -3.56 14.62
CA PRO A 18 3.88 -3.31 15.18
C PRO A 18 2.97 -4.54 15.08
N THR A 19 2.00 -4.67 15.99
CA THR A 19 0.98 -5.71 15.88
C THR A 19 0.06 -5.44 14.68
N VAL A 20 -0.66 -6.47 14.22
CA VAL A 20 -1.61 -6.33 13.11
C VAL A 20 -2.70 -5.31 13.45
N GLU A 21 -3.16 -5.28 14.70
CA GLU A 21 -4.15 -4.33 15.19
C GLU A 21 -3.61 -2.90 15.11
N ARG A 22 -2.34 -2.70 15.51
CA ARG A 22 -1.69 -1.38 15.42
C ARG A 22 -1.49 -0.94 13.98
N LEU A 23 -1.12 -1.85 13.08
CA LEU A 23 -1.01 -1.54 11.65
C LEU A 23 -2.36 -1.19 11.04
N THR A 24 -3.41 -1.94 11.38
CA THR A 24 -4.77 -1.71 10.89
C THR A 24 -5.29 -0.35 11.34
N ALA A 25 -5.23 -0.07 12.65
CA ALA A 25 -5.65 1.22 13.19
C ALA A 25 -4.86 2.41 12.61
N PHE A 26 -3.56 2.23 12.36
CA PHE A 26 -2.76 3.23 11.69
C PHE A 26 -3.22 3.46 10.24
N ARG A 27 -3.45 2.39 9.47
CA ARG A 27 -3.94 2.49 8.09
C ARG A 27 -5.31 3.17 8.02
N ASP A 28 -6.22 2.83 8.92
CA ASP A 28 -7.55 3.45 9.00
C ASP A 28 -7.44 4.95 9.29
N THR A 29 -6.59 5.33 10.25
CA THR A 29 -6.34 6.73 10.60
C THR A 29 -5.76 7.52 9.42
N ILE A 30 -4.81 6.93 8.68
CA ILE A 30 -4.22 7.57 7.50
C ILE A 30 -5.25 7.69 6.38
N ALA A 31 -6.04 6.65 6.12
CA ALA A 31 -7.10 6.67 5.10
C ALA A 31 -8.13 7.77 5.41
N GLU A 32 -8.62 7.84 6.64
CA GLU A 32 -9.56 8.88 7.10
C GLU A 32 -9.01 10.29 6.86
N ARG A 33 -7.74 10.52 7.24
CA ARG A 33 -7.08 11.82 7.06
C ARG A 33 -6.90 12.17 5.59
N VAL A 34 -6.48 11.22 4.76
CA VAL A 34 -6.37 11.43 3.31
C VAL A 34 -7.73 11.80 2.74
N HIS A 35 -8.80 11.05 3.03
CA HIS A 35 -10.15 11.38 2.59
C HIS A 35 -10.59 12.78 3.04
N THR A 36 -10.33 13.13 4.31
CA THR A 36 -10.67 14.45 4.87
C THR A 36 -9.94 15.57 4.12
N HIS A 37 -8.63 15.44 3.90
CA HIS A 37 -7.84 16.47 3.22
C HIS A 37 -8.19 16.61 1.74
N ILE A 38 -8.41 15.50 1.04
CA ILE A 38 -8.86 15.52 -0.36
C ILE A 38 -10.27 16.12 -0.47
N GLY A 39 -11.17 15.77 0.46
CA GLY A 39 -12.50 16.37 0.57
C GLY A 39 -12.44 17.89 0.76
N ASN A 40 -11.56 18.38 1.64
CA ASN A 40 -11.37 19.82 1.86
C ASN A 40 -10.84 20.53 0.61
N ILE A 41 -9.93 19.90 -0.14
CA ILE A 41 -9.45 20.45 -1.42
C ILE A 41 -10.61 20.53 -2.42
N ALA A 42 -11.39 19.45 -2.57
CA ALA A 42 -12.53 19.40 -3.49
C ALA A 42 -13.64 20.40 -3.12
N ALA A 43 -13.85 20.64 -1.82
CA ALA A 43 -14.81 21.62 -1.31
C ALA A 43 -14.29 23.07 -1.33
N VAL A 44 -13.10 23.32 -1.90
CA VAL A 44 -12.50 24.66 -1.96
C VAL A 44 -12.20 25.24 -0.56
N GLY A 45 -12.11 24.38 0.47
CA GLY A 45 -11.90 24.73 1.87
C GLY A 45 -10.44 24.96 2.25
N VAL A 46 -9.60 25.35 1.30
CA VAL A 46 -8.14 25.49 1.44
C VAL A 46 -7.67 26.77 0.74
N GLY A 47 -6.49 27.28 1.10
CA GLY A 47 -5.99 28.57 0.57
C GLY A 47 -5.65 28.59 -0.93
N ALA A 48 -5.36 27.43 -1.54
CA ALA A 48 -4.95 27.33 -2.95
C ALA A 48 -5.61 26.11 -3.65
N PRO A 49 -6.95 26.09 -3.77
CA PRO A 49 -7.71 24.90 -4.14
C PRO A 49 -7.34 24.36 -5.52
N ALA A 50 -7.28 25.21 -6.54
CA ALA A 50 -6.92 24.78 -7.89
C ALA A 50 -5.50 24.19 -7.99
N GLN A 51 -4.53 24.82 -7.32
CA GLN A 51 -3.15 24.32 -7.29
C GLN A 51 -3.07 23.00 -6.50
N LEU A 52 -3.77 22.91 -5.37
CA LEU A 52 -3.79 21.71 -4.55
C LEU A 52 -4.53 20.55 -5.22
N THR A 53 -5.53 20.80 -6.08
CA THR A 53 -6.15 19.76 -6.91
C THR A 53 -5.12 19.11 -7.84
N VAL A 54 -4.26 19.90 -8.49
CA VAL A 54 -3.20 19.37 -9.37
C VAL A 54 -2.24 18.49 -8.56
N VAL A 55 -1.75 18.98 -7.42
CA VAL A 55 -0.83 18.22 -6.56
C VAL A 55 -1.50 16.95 -6.03
N ALA A 56 -2.74 17.04 -5.55
CA ALA A 56 -3.49 15.92 -5.01
C ALA A 56 -3.70 14.82 -6.04
N ASN A 57 -4.02 15.15 -7.29
CA ASN A 57 -4.19 14.17 -8.36
C ASN A 57 -2.92 13.34 -8.60
N HIS A 58 -1.76 14.00 -8.71
CA HIS A 58 -0.49 13.29 -8.89
C HIS A 58 -0.12 12.44 -7.67
N LEU A 59 -0.32 12.98 -6.46
CA LEU A 59 -0.02 12.27 -5.22
C LEU A 59 -0.88 11.03 -5.06
N LEU A 60 -2.20 11.13 -5.30
CA LEU A 60 -3.12 10.01 -5.19
C LEU A 60 -2.82 8.93 -6.22
N LEU A 61 -2.50 9.31 -7.46
CA LEU A 61 -2.13 8.34 -8.49
C LEU A 61 -0.86 7.57 -8.11
N ALA A 62 0.15 8.26 -7.59
CA ALA A 62 1.36 7.62 -7.11
C ALA A 62 1.09 6.69 -5.92
N LEU A 63 0.27 7.13 -4.96
CA LEU A 63 -0.07 6.36 -3.77
C LEU A 63 -0.88 5.09 -4.12
N ILE A 64 -1.90 5.21 -4.98
CA ILE A 64 -2.72 4.07 -5.42
C ILE A 64 -1.85 3.00 -6.10
N ASN A 65 -0.98 3.43 -7.03
CA ASN A 65 -0.08 2.52 -7.72
C ASN A 65 0.96 1.89 -6.79
N HIS A 66 1.41 2.61 -5.76
CA HIS A 66 2.29 2.08 -4.73
C HIS A 66 1.61 0.96 -3.92
N GLU A 67 0.34 1.12 -3.55
CA GLU A 67 -0.41 0.09 -2.84
C GLU A 67 -0.65 -1.15 -3.72
N TYR A 68 -0.92 -0.99 -5.02
CA TYR A 68 -0.99 -2.12 -5.95
C TYR A 68 0.33 -2.88 -6.08
N GLN A 69 1.46 -2.17 -6.02
CA GLN A 69 2.78 -2.81 -6.00
C GLN A 69 2.96 -3.67 -4.74
N HIS A 70 2.56 -3.18 -3.56
CA HIS A 70 2.59 -3.95 -2.32
C HIS A 70 1.66 -5.17 -2.38
N ASP A 71 0.46 -5.01 -2.92
CA ASP A 71 -0.51 -6.11 -3.00
C ASP A 71 -0.01 -7.26 -3.90
N GLN A 72 0.62 -6.92 -5.02
CA GLN A 72 1.29 -7.89 -5.88
C GLN A 72 2.42 -8.63 -5.12
N TRP A 73 3.29 -7.90 -4.42
CA TRP A 73 4.38 -8.53 -3.67
C TRP A 73 3.87 -9.42 -2.53
N ILE A 74 2.85 -8.97 -1.78
CA ILE A 74 2.22 -9.79 -0.73
C ILE A 74 1.61 -11.05 -1.34
N SER A 75 0.96 -10.93 -2.49
CA SER A 75 0.39 -12.06 -3.24
C SER A 75 1.45 -13.08 -3.63
N GLU A 76 2.58 -12.65 -4.18
CA GLU A 76 3.71 -13.54 -4.50
C GLU A 76 4.23 -14.28 -3.26
N VAL A 77 4.36 -13.59 -2.13
CA VAL A 77 4.75 -14.24 -0.87
C VAL A 77 3.70 -15.24 -0.39
N ARG A 78 2.41 -14.90 -0.50
CA ARG A 78 1.29 -15.78 -0.10
C ARG A 78 1.24 -17.04 -0.94
N ALA A 79 1.33 -16.93 -2.26
CA ALA A 79 1.33 -18.08 -3.16
C ALA A 79 2.59 -18.92 -2.97
N ASP A 80 3.78 -18.33 -3.14
CA ASP A 80 5.02 -19.08 -3.29
C ASP A 80 5.57 -19.62 -1.96
N LYS A 81 5.36 -18.87 -0.87
CA LYS A 81 5.97 -19.19 0.43
C LYS A 81 5.00 -19.79 1.43
N LEU A 82 3.70 -19.53 1.26
CA LEU A 82 2.68 -19.93 2.23
C LEU A 82 1.60 -20.84 1.64
N GLY A 83 1.54 -21.02 0.31
CA GLY A 83 0.51 -21.83 -0.35
C GLY A 83 -0.91 -21.31 -0.14
N LEU A 84 -1.06 -20.00 0.10
CA LEU A 84 -2.35 -19.36 0.32
C LEU A 84 -2.94 -18.88 -1.01
N ALA A 85 -4.25 -19.04 -1.17
CA ALA A 85 -4.97 -18.55 -2.34
C ALA A 85 -4.85 -17.02 -2.48
N LEU A 86 -4.74 -16.56 -3.73
CA LEU A 86 -4.69 -15.14 -4.09
C LEU A 86 -6.09 -14.53 -4.13
N SER A 87 -6.19 -13.24 -3.84
CA SER A 87 -7.43 -12.49 -4.07
C SER A 87 -7.59 -12.24 -5.57
N CYS A 88 -8.83 -12.09 -6.06
CA CYS A 88 -9.03 -11.80 -7.49
C CYS A 88 -8.61 -10.37 -7.82
N ASP A 89 -8.22 -10.16 -9.08
CA ASP A 89 -7.86 -8.83 -9.57
C ASP A 89 -9.05 -7.87 -9.56
N LEU A 90 -8.75 -6.61 -9.25
CA LEU A 90 -9.68 -5.51 -9.47
C LEU A 90 -9.79 -5.22 -10.97
N ALA A 91 -11.02 -5.17 -11.49
CA ALA A 91 -11.30 -4.81 -12.88
C ALA A 91 -11.84 -3.37 -12.97
N SER A 92 -11.21 -2.54 -13.79
CA SER A 92 -11.63 -1.17 -14.12
C SER A 92 -10.97 -0.76 -15.43
N ASP A 93 -11.63 0.09 -16.22
CA ASP A 93 -11.10 0.61 -17.49
C ASP A 93 -9.82 1.44 -17.29
N CYS A 94 -9.66 2.02 -16.10
CA CYS A 94 -8.47 2.79 -15.74
C CYS A 94 -7.33 1.92 -15.20
N ILE A 95 -7.51 0.59 -15.08
CA ILE A 95 -6.52 -0.33 -14.52
C ILE A 95 -5.98 -1.22 -15.64
N SER A 96 -4.66 -1.29 -15.72
CA SER A 96 -3.93 -2.14 -16.67
C SER A 96 -2.81 -2.88 -15.95
N ARG A 97 -2.12 -3.80 -16.64
CA ARG A 97 -0.89 -4.42 -16.14
C ARG A 97 0.33 -3.88 -16.88
N VAL A 98 1.33 -3.48 -16.14
CA VAL A 98 2.67 -3.13 -16.64
C VAL A 98 3.67 -4.03 -15.94
N GLU A 99 4.42 -4.82 -16.70
CA GLU A 99 5.43 -5.73 -16.15
C GLU A 99 4.90 -6.69 -15.07
N GLY A 100 3.62 -7.06 -15.18
CA GLY A 100 2.95 -7.93 -14.20
C GLY A 100 2.37 -7.20 -12.98
N PHE A 101 2.55 -5.88 -12.84
CA PHE A 101 1.97 -5.08 -11.76
C PHE A 101 0.71 -4.36 -12.22
N LEU A 102 -0.32 -4.30 -11.35
CA LEU A 102 -1.49 -3.47 -11.60
C LEU A 102 -1.10 -1.99 -11.53
N VAL A 103 -1.51 -1.24 -12.55
CA VAL A 103 -1.29 0.19 -12.65
C VAL A 103 -2.61 0.86 -13.00
N CYS A 104 -3.07 1.73 -12.11
CA CYS A 104 -4.08 2.74 -12.39
C CYS A 104 -3.46 3.86 -13.24
N ASN A 105 -4.06 4.13 -14.39
CA ASN A 105 -3.79 5.29 -15.22
C ASN A 105 -5.13 5.86 -15.73
N PRO A 106 -5.68 6.91 -15.08
CA PRO A 106 -6.95 7.51 -15.49
C PRO A 106 -6.82 8.37 -16.76
N TYR A 107 -5.63 8.45 -17.37
CA TYR A 107 -5.35 9.22 -18.59
C TYR A 107 -4.90 8.32 -19.76
N ALA A 108 -5.01 7.00 -19.60
CA ALA A 108 -4.70 6.02 -20.63
C ALA A 108 -5.72 6.06 -21.78
#